data_AF-Q9AQ06-F1
#
_entry.id   AF-Q9AQ06-F1
#
_cell.length_a   1.000
_cell.length_b   1.000
_cell.length_c   1.000
_cell.angle_alpha   90.00
_cell.angle_beta   90.00
_cell.angle_gamma   90.00
#
_symmetry.space_group_name_H-M   'P 1'
#
loop_
_entity.id
_entity.type
_entity.pdbx_description
1 polymer ?
#
loop_
_entity_poly.entity_id
_entity_poly.type
_entity_poly.pdbx_seq_one_letter_code
_entity_poly.pdbx_strand_id
1 'polypeptide(L)'
;MNGLDLTPPEWHERTMDAQTKAKRTGAVQQFEKEYVRKDGGRVPVLIGLAVFDAQHDQGVGFVLDLTERKRAEAEARESERRYRETLMSLAHANRITTMGQLAASIAHEVNQPIAAISSNAGAGLNWLGAQPPKSGRGSADLRFDCP
;
A
#
# COMPACT_ATOMS: atom_id res chain seq x y z
N MET A 1 47.95 13.33 3.70
CA MET A 1 46.76 12.81 4.42
C MET A 1 46.67 11.34 4.09
N ASN A 2 46.83 10.46 5.08
CA ASN A 2 46.79 9.02 4.87
C ASN A 2 45.31 8.59 4.72
N GLY A 3 45.01 7.61 3.88
CA GLY A 3 43.63 7.11 3.69
C GLY A 3 43.02 6.54 4.98
N LEU A 4 43.86 6.14 5.93
CA LEU A 4 43.45 5.67 7.26
C LEU A 4 42.94 6.79 8.16
N ASP A 5 43.37 8.04 7.96
CA ASP A 5 42.92 9.20 8.74
C ASP A 5 41.42 9.50 8.53
N LEU A 6 40.90 9.10 7.36
CA LEU A 6 39.50 9.27 6.95
C LEU A 6 38.67 7.99 7.17
N THR A 7 39.28 6.90 7.62
CA THR A 7 38.61 5.62 7.79
C THR A 7 38.27 5.41 9.28
N PRO A 8 37.03 5.07 9.64
CA PRO A 8 36.70 4.68 11.01
C PRO A 8 37.51 3.45 11.48
N PRO A 9 37.83 3.31 12.78
CA PRO A 9 38.63 2.19 13.29
C PRO A 9 38.08 0.81 12.93
N GLU A 10 36.76 0.65 12.93
CA GLU A 10 36.08 -0.59 12.55
C GLU A 10 36.33 -1.02 11.08
N TRP A 11 36.77 -0.10 10.22
CA TRP A 11 37.10 -0.35 8.82
C TRP A 11 38.60 -0.45 8.54
N HIS A 12 39.47 -0.23 9.55
CA HIS A 12 40.93 -0.25 9.38
C HIS A 12 41.44 -1.62 8.95
N GLU A 13 41.07 -2.69 9.67
CA GLU A 13 41.50 -4.05 9.35
C GLU A 13 41.15 -4.44 7.91
N ARG A 14 39.89 -4.24 7.52
CA ARG A 14 39.41 -4.53 6.16
C ARG A 14 40.08 -3.66 5.09
N THR A 15 40.39 -2.41 5.41
CA THR A 15 41.11 -1.50 4.49
C THR A 15 42.56 -1.92 4.31
N MET A 16 43.20 -2.45 5.36
CA MET A 16 44.56 -2.97 5.30
C MET A 16 44.62 -4.32 4.57
N ASP A 17 43.65 -5.21 4.78
CA ASP A 17 43.51 -6.45 4.02
C ASP A 17 43.29 -6.15 2.52
N ALA A 18 42.41 -5.21 2.19
CA ALA A 18 42.17 -4.80 0.81
C ALA A 18 43.44 -4.24 0.13
N GLN A 19 44.24 -3.44 0.84
CA GLN A 19 45.53 -2.95 0.34
C GLN A 19 46.53 -4.09 0.15
N THR A 20 46.65 -5.00 1.13
CA THR A 20 47.54 -6.15 1.07
C THR A 20 47.18 -7.07 -0.10
N LYS A 21 45.88 -7.30 -0.30
CA LYS A 21 45.35 -8.08 -1.41
C LYS A 21 45.62 -7.40 -2.74
N ALA A 22 45.38 -6.09 -2.86
CA ALA A 22 45.67 -5.33 -4.07
C ALA A 22 47.17 -5.39 -4.43
N LYS A 23 48.08 -5.31 -3.44
CA LYS A 23 49.52 -5.50 -3.64
C LYS A 23 49.91 -6.92 -4.10
N ARG A 24 49.07 -7.93 -3.83
CA ARG A 24 49.32 -9.33 -4.25
C ARG A 24 48.69 -9.66 -5.60
N THR A 25 47.50 -9.13 -5.88
CA THR A 25 46.67 -9.54 -7.03
C THR A 25 46.53 -8.48 -8.10
N GLY A 26 47.18 -7.32 -7.96
CA GLY A 26 47.10 -6.20 -8.91
C GLY A 26 45.81 -5.37 -8.80
N ALA A 27 44.72 -5.93 -8.28
CA ALA A 27 43.49 -5.19 -7.99
C ALA A 27 42.67 -5.87 -6.89
N VAL A 28 41.75 -5.12 -6.27
CA VAL A 28 40.74 -5.65 -5.33
C VAL A 28 39.33 -5.32 -5.82
N GLN A 29 38.39 -6.24 -5.63
CA GLN A 29 36.97 -5.96 -5.89
C GLN A 29 36.52 -4.77 -5.04
N GLN A 30 35.84 -3.83 -5.69
CA GLN A 30 35.28 -2.66 -5.02
C GLN A 30 34.32 -3.05 -3.90
N PHE A 31 34.36 -2.31 -2.79
CA PHE A 31 33.47 -2.54 -1.66
C PHE A 31 33.01 -1.22 -1.05
N GLU A 32 31.80 -1.24 -0.49
CA GLU A 32 31.25 -0.11 0.23
C GLU A 32 31.80 -0.08 1.66
N LYS A 33 32.21 1.11 2.11
CA LYS A 33 32.57 1.40 3.49
C LYS A 33 32.14 2.82 3.86
N GLU A 34 32.47 3.25 5.06
CA GLU A 34 32.25 4.64 5.49
C GLU A 34 33.56 5.41 5.60
N TYR A 35 33.50 6.69 5.27
CA TYR A 35 34.52 7.67 5.58
C TYR A 35 34.03 8.70 6.57
N VAL A 36 34.96 9.19 7.39
CA VAL A 36 34.76 10.31 8.29
C VAL A 36 35.24 11.57 7.59
N ARG A 37 34.33 12.53 7.42
CA ARG A 37 34.62 13.87 6.91
C ARG A 37 35.40 14.67 7.97
N LYS A 38 35.99 15.79 7.55
CA LYS A 38 36.69 16.70 8.48
C LYS A 38 35.79 17.26 9.58
N ASP A 39 34.48 17.33 9.35
CA ASP A 39 33.46 17.77 10.30
C ASP A 39 33.00 16.65 11.26
N GLY A 40 33.56 15.44 11.15
CA GLY A 40 33.18 14.26 11.93
C GLY A 40 31.98 13.48 11.36
N GLY A 41 31.33 13.97 10.31
CA GLY A 41 30.21 13.30 9.66
C GLY A 41 30.66 12.04 8.90
N ARG A 42 29.80 11.00 8.89
CA ARG A 42 30.04 9.78 8.12
C ARG A 42 29.43 9.86 6.73
N VAL A 43 30.18 9.43 5.73
CA VAL A 43 29.71 9.28 4.36
C VAL A 43 29.89 7.86 3.87
N PRO A 44 28.86 7.25 3.25
CA PRO A 44 29.03 6.00 2.56
C PRO A 44 29.88 6.24 1.30
N VAL A 45 30.90 5.43 1.10
CA VAL A 45 31.77 5.49 -0.06
C VAL A 45 31.96 4.11 -0.68
N LEU A 46 32.06 4.06 -2.00
CA LEU A 46 32.55 2.90 -2.72
C LEU A 46 34.03 3.11 -2.97
N ILE A 47 34.86 2.17 -2.51
CA ILE A 47 36.30 2.22 -2.71
C ILE A 47 36.77 1.09 -3.62
N GLY A 48 37.68 1.41 -4.54
CA GLY A 48 38.42 0.42 -5.32
C GLY A 48 39.89 0.80 -5.41
N LEU A 49 40.77 -0.21 -5.38
CA LEU A 49 42.21 -0.05 -5.54
C LEU A 49 42.69 -0.91 -6.70
N ALA A 50 43.50 -0.31 -7.56
CA ALA A 50 44.23 -0.97 -8.63
C ALA A 50 45.70 -0.58 -8.54
N VAL A 51 46.58 -1.55 -8.76
CA VAL A 51 48.04 -1.43 -8.66
C VAL A 51 48.62 -1.75 -10.03
N PHE A 52 49.52 -0.91 -10.53
CA PHE A 52 49.95 -0.98 -11.94
C PHE A 52 51.44 -1.22 -12.14
N ASP A 53 52.24 -1.22 -11.08
CA ASP A 53 53.68 -1.47 -11.15
C ASP A 53 54.02 -2.96 -10.92
N ALA A 54 55.09 -3.44 -11.54
CA ALA A 54 55.60 -4.82 -11.42
C ALA A 54 56.08 -5.16 -10.00
N GLN A 55 56.47 -4.15 -9.21
CA GLN A 55 56.75 -4.30 -7.77
C GLN A 55 55.52 -4.09 -6.89
N HIS A 56 54.36 -3.80 -7.48
CA HIS A 56 53.09 -3.54 -6.81
C HIS A 56 53.11 -2.42 -5.75
N ASP A 57 54.02 -1.45 -5.87
CA ASP A 57 54.16 -0.37 -4.88
C ASP A 57 53.55 0.97 -5.34
N GLN A 58 53.07 1.05 -6.59
CA GLN A 58 52.26 2.16 -7.08
C GLN A 58 50.89 1.70 -7.57
N GLY A 59 49.86 2.41 -7.12
CA GLY A 59 48.47 2.15 -7.50
C GLY A 59 47.60 3.40 -7.42
N VAL A 60 46.41 3.29 -8.02
CA VAL A 60 45.36 4.30 -7.95
C VAL A 60 44.21 3.74 -7.12
N GLY A 61 43.76 4.52 -6.15
CA GLY A 61 42.50 4.31 -5.46
C GLY A 61 41.45 5.28 -5.99
N PHE A 62 40.25 4.79 -6.27
CA PHE A 62 39.09 5.65 -6.49
C PHE A 62 38.14 5.55 -5.30
N VAL A 63 37.52 6.68 -4.97
CA VAL A 63 36.55 6.82 -3.90
C VAL A 63 35.34 7.53 -4.49
N LEU A 64 34.19 6.85 -4.49
CA LEU A 64 32.94 7.42 -4.94
C LEU A 64 32.03 7.66 -3.73
N ASP A 65 31.63 8.90 -3.50
CA ASP A 65 30.62 9.24 -2.48
C ASP A 65 29.26 8.68 -2.93
N LEU A 66 28.66 7.84 -2.09
CA LEU A 66 27.36 7.20 -2.33
C LEU A 66 26.20 7.91 -1.63
N THR A 67 26.43 9.08 -1.02
CA THR A 67 25.40 9.80 -0.23
C THR A 67 24.15 10.05 -1.06
N GLU A 68 24.30 10.69 -2.23
CA GLU A 68 23.17 11.01 -3.10
C GLU A 68 22.50 9.75 -3.66
N ARG A 69 23.28 8.71 -3.99
CA ARG A 69 22.72 7.44 -4.45
C ARG A 69 21.87 6.77 -3.36
N LYS A 70 22.38 6.68 -2.13
CA LYS A 70 21.65 6.07 -1.01
C LYS A 70 20.43 6.90 -0.58
N ARG A 71 20.50 8.23 -0.68
CA ARG A 71 19.35 9.12 -0.48
C ARG A 71 18.25 8.86 -1.51
N ALA A 72 18.61 8.85 -2.79
CA ALA A 72 17.66 8.55 -3.86
C ALA A 72 17.04 7.15 -3.71
N GLU A 73 17.85 6.14 -3.37
CA GLU A 73 17.35 4.79 -3.08
C GLU A 73 16.38 4.76 -1.89
N ALA A 74 16.66 5.50 -0.81
CA ALA A 74 15.79 5.58 0.35
C ALA A 74 14.47 6.30 0.03
N GLU A 75 14.53 7.42 -0.70
CA GLU A 75 13.35 8.16 -1.15
C GLU A 75 12.47 7.32 -2.08
N ALA A 76 13.08 6.59 -3.02
CA ALA A 76 12.36 5.69 -3.90
C ALA A 76 11.64 4.57 -3.13
N ARG A 77 12.33 3.94 -2.17
CA ARG A 77 11.73 2.91 -1.31
C ARG A 77 10.55 3.45 -0.49
N GLU A 78 10.68 4.65 0.05
CA GLU A 78 9.61 5.29 0.82
C GLU A 78 8.43 5.69 -0.06
N SER A 79 8.68 6.15 -1.30
CA SER A 79 7.63 6.41 -2.28
C SER A 79 6.88 5.12 -2.66
N GLU A 80 7.59 4.03 -2.92
CA GLU A 80 7.00 2.73 -3.24
C GLU A 80 6.14 2.20 -2.09
N ARG A 81 6.63 2.34 -0.84
CA ARG A 81 5.86 1.96 0.36
C ARG A 81 4.54 2.71 0.43
N ARG A 82 4.58 4.05 0.34
CA ARG A 82 3.39 4.91 0.38
C ARG A 82 2.42 4.63 -0.77
N TYR A 83 2.94 4.34 -1.96
CA TYR A 83 2.13 3.96 -3.11
C TYR A 83 1.37 2.66 -2.86
N ARG A 84 2.05 1.62 -2.36
CA ARG A 84 1.42 0.34 -2.02
C ARG A 84 0.35 0.48 -0.94
N GLU A 85 0.60 1.28 0.09
CA GLU A 85 -0.38 1.55 1.16
C GLU A 85 -1.64 2.22 0.61
N THR A 86 -1.47 3.19 -0.29
CA THR A 86 -2.59 3.87 -0.94
C THR A 86 -3.40 2.92 -1.82
N LEU A 87 -2.75 2.06 -2.60
CA LEU A 87 -3.44 1.03 -3.41
C LEU A 87 -4.22 0.05 -2.54
N MET A 88 -3.66 -0.39 -1.41
CA MET A 88 -4.36 -1.27 -0.48
C MET A 88 -5.59 -0.58 0.12
N SER A 89 -5.47 0.68 0.52
CA SER A 89 -6.60 1.47 1.03
C SER A 89 -7.70 1.64 -0.01
N LEU A 90 -7.36 1.96 -1.26
CA LEU A 90 -8.32 2.10 -2.35
C LEU A 90 -9.02 0.77 -2.67
N ALA A 91 -8.27 -0.33 -2.73
CA ALA A 91 -8.85 -1.65 -2.96
C ALA A 91 -9.82 -2.04 -1.83
N HIS A 92 -9.49 -1.70 -0.59
CA HIS A 92 -10.37 -1.93 0.55
C HIS A 92 -11.65 -1.09 0.48
N ALA A 93 -11.53 0.21 0.20
CA ALA A 93 -12.67 1.11 0.05
C ALA A 93 -13.61 0.63 -1.08
N ASN A 94 -13.06 0.24 -2.23
CA ASN A 94 -13.83 -0.28 -3.36
C ASN A 94 -14.61 -1.55 -2.98
N ARG A 95 -13.99 -2.48 -2.24
CA ARG A 95 -14.68 -3.67 -1.71
C ARG A 95 -15.85 -3.29 -0.82
N ILE A 96 -15.67 -2.36 0.11
CA ILE A 96 -16.74 -1.89 1.01
C ILE A 96 -17.88 -1.26 0.20
N THR A 97 -17.58 -0.37 -0.75
CA THR A 97 -18.58 0.28 -1.59
C THR A 97 -19.39 -0.74 -2.38
N THR A 98 -18.71 -1.68 -3.05
CA THR A 98 -19.36 -2.73 -3.83
C THR A 98 -20.26 -3.60 -2.94
N MET A 99 -19.76 -4.01 -1.77
CA MET A 99 -20.55 -4.77 -0.79
C MET A 99 -21.77 -3.98 -0.32
N GLY A 100 -21.64 -2.67 -0.10
CA GLY A 100 -22.75 -1.80 0.28
C GLY A 100 -23.84 -1.71 -0.80
N GLN A 101 -23.46 -1.58 -2.07
CA GLN A 101 -24.41 -1.55 -3.19
C GLN A 101 -25.17 -2.89 -3.31
N LEU A 102 -24.46 -4.02 -3.23
CA LEU A 102 -25.07 -5.34 -3.29
C LEU A 102 -26.01 -5.58 -2.09
N ALA A 103 -25.59 -5.21 -0.88
CA ALA A 103 -26.42 -5.34 0.31
C ALA A 103 -27.71 -4.51 0.21
N ALA A 104 -27.63 -3.30 -0.33
CA ALA A 104 -28.80 -2.45 -0.56
C ALA A 104 -29.78 -3.06 -1.59
N SER A 105 -29.27 -3.63 -2.69
CA SER A 105 -30.11 -4.33 -3.69
C SER A 105 -30.83 -5.52 -3.06
N ILE A 106 -30.09 -6.37 -2.33
CA ILE A 106 -30.66 -7.54 -1.65
C ILE A 106 -31.73 -7.11 -0.65
N ALA A 107 -31.47 -6.07 0.16
CA ALA A 107 -32.45 -5.56 1.11
C ALA A 107 -33.72 -5.06 0.39
N HIS A 108 -33.58 -4.35 -0.72
CA HIS A 108 -34.72 -3.89 -1.50
C HIS A 108 -35.54 -5.07 -2.05
N GLU A 109 -34.90 -6.06 -2.67
CA GLU A 109 -35.54 -7.24 -3.24
C GLU A 109 -36.23 -8.12 -2.18
N VAL A 110 -35.64 -8.26 -0.98
CA VAL A 110 -36.25 -9.00 0.13
C VAL A 110 -37.44 -8.24 0.73
N ASN A 111 -37.35 -6.91 0.81
CA ASN A 111 -38.43 -6.10 1.37
C ASN A 111 -39.68 -6.07 0.48
N GLN A 112 -39.55 -6.21 -0.84
CA GLN A 112 -40.69 -6.19 -1.78
C GLN A 112 -41.74 -7.28 -1.48
N PRO A 113 -41.43 -8.58 -1.44
CA PRO A 113 -42.42 -9.62 -1.15
C PRO A 113 -42.94 -9.54 0.29
N ILE A 114 -42.09 -9.17 1.27
CA ILE A 114 -42.52 -9.01 2.68
C ILE A 114 -43.56 -7.90 2.80
N ALA A 115 -43.34 -6.76 2.14
CA ALA A 115 -44.29 -5.66 2.11
C ALA A 115 -45.62 -6.08 1.46
N ALA A 116 -45.58 -6.84 0.36
CA ALA A 116 -46.78 -7.38 -0.27
C ALA A 116 -47.55 -8.34 0.66
N ILE A 117 -46.85 -9.26 1.33
CA ILE A 117 -47.46 -10.19 2.30
C ILE A 117 -48.11 -9.42 3.46
N SER A 118 -47.40 -8.45 4.04
CA SER A 118 -47.90 -7.63 5.15
C SER A 118 -49.13 -6.82 4.75
N SER A 119 -49.12 -6.23 3.54
CA SER A 119 -50.27 -5.50 2.99
C SER A 119 -51.50 -6.40 2.82
N ASN A 120 -51.33 -7.60 2.23
CA ASN A 120 -52.41 -8.57 2.06
C ASN A 120 -52.97 -9.05 3.40
N ALA A 121 -52.10 -9.33 4.37
CA ALA A 121 -52.52 -9.71 5.72
C ALA A 121 -53.35 -8.58 6.39
N GLY A 122 -52.92 -7.33 6.25
CA GLY A 122 -53.66 -6.17 6.74
C GLY A 122 -55.04 -6.02 6.10
N ALA A 123 -55.14 -6.21 4.78
CA ALA A 123 -56.41 -6.21 4.07
C ALA A 123 -57.35 -7.33 4.57
N GLY A 124 -56.83 -8.54 4.78
CA GLY A 124 -57.58 -9.67 5.33
C GLY A 124 -58.11 -9.41 6.74
N LEU A 125 -57.29 -8.84 7.62
CA LEU A 125 -57.70 -8.47 8.98
C LEU A 125 -58.79 -7.39 8.98
N ASN A 126 -58.66 -6.36 8.14
CA ASN A 126 -59.68 -5.33 7.99
C ASN A 126 -61.01 -5.92 7.51
N TRP A 127 -60.97 -6.89 6.60
CA TRP A 127 -62.16 -7.56 6.08
C TRP A 127 -62.85 -8.41 7.16
N LEU A 128 -62.08 -9.13 7.99
CA LEU A 128 -62.61 -9.88 9.14
C LEU A 128 -63.19 -8.97 10.24
N GLY A 129 -62.59 -7.79 10.44
CA GLY A 129 -63.05 -6.81 11.43
C GLY A 129 -64.20 -5.92 10.97
N ALA A 130 -64.54 -5.94 9.68
CA ALA A 130 -65.65 -5.16 9.15
C ALA A 130 -66.99 -5.75 9.64
N GLN A 131 -67.73 -4.98 10.44
CA GLN A 131 -69.13 -5.34 10.72
C GLN A 131 -69.92 -5.31 9.41
N PRO A 132 -70.83 -6.29 9.16
CA PRO A 132 -71.70 -6.21 8.00
C PRO A 132 -72.44 -4.87 8.04
N PRO A 133 -72.62 -4.19 6.90
CA PRO A 133 -73.29 -2.92 6.88
C PRO A 133 -74.64 -3.09 7.59
N LYS A 134 -74.89 -2.28 8.62
CA LYS A 134 -76.21 -2.25 9.28
C LYS A 134 -77.21 -2.01 8.16
N SER A 135 -77.96 -3.04 7.80
CA SER A 135 -79.02 -2.99 6.82
C SER A 135 -80.13 -2.11 7.40
N GLY A 136 -79.94 -0.80 7.29
CA GLY A 136 -80.99 0.18 7.40
C GLY A 136 -81.97 -0.13 6.29
N ARG A 137 -83.09 -0.73 6.68
CA ARG A 137 -84.24 -1.06 5.87
C ARG A 137 -84.65 0.18 5.07
N GLY A 138 -84.26 0.22 3.79
CA GLY A 138 -84.63 1.26 2.83
C GLY A 138 -85.11 0.55 1.57
N SER A 139 -86.41 0.31 1.51
CA SER A 139 -87.11 -0.14 0.31
C SER A 139 -86.89 0.85 -0.84
N ALA A 140 -86.23 0.42 -1.92
CA ALA A 140 -86.22 1.15 -3.17
C ALA A 140 -86.30 0.15 -4.34
N ASP A 141 -87.56 -0.09 -4.72
CA ASP A 141 -88.11 -0.20 -6.06
C ASP A 141 -87.13 -0.62 -7.20
N LEU A 142 -87.32 -1.86 -7.65
CA LEU A 142 -86.75 -2.40 -8.89
C LEU A 142 -87.45 -1.76 -10.09
N ARG A 143 -86.76 -0.85 -10.80
CA ARG A 143 -87.08 -0.58 -12.20
C ARG A 143 -85.87 -0.91 -13.08
N PHE A 144 -86.05 -1.99 -13.83
CA PHE A 144 -85.31 -2.29 -15.05
C PHE A 144 -85.59 -1.20 -16.07
N ASP A 145 -84.55 -0.60 -16.65
CA ASP A 145 -84.62 0.00 -17.98
C ASP A 145 -83.34 -0.33 -18.75
N CYS A 146 -83.52 -0.93 -19.91
CA CYS A 146 -82.51 -1.28 -20.91
C CYS A 146 -82.97 -0.68 -22.25
N PRO A 147 -82.07 -0.11 -23.04
CA PRO A 147 -82.13 -0.23 -24.49
C PRO A 147 -81.09 -1.23 -25.01
#